data_AF-A0A838YM91-F1
#
_entry.id   AF-A0A838YM91-F1
#
_cell.length_a   1.000
_cell.length_b   1.000
_cell.length_c   1.000
_cell.angle_alpha   90.00
_cell.angle_beta   90.00
_cell.angle_gamma   90.00
#
_symmetry.space_group_name_H-M   'P 1'
#
loop_
_entity.id
_entity.type
_entity.pdbx_description
1 polymer ?
#
loop_
_entity_poly.entity_id
_entity_poly.type
_entity_poly.pdbx_seq_one_letter_code
_entity_poly.pdbx_strand_id
1 'polypeptide(L)' 'MKDINDIMPKVPNMRWGALMNKAPTNDKVDEMNKIFPSNGKWHTVFEEKDQITIDGKRIRKKDPTKWT' A
#
# COMPACT_ATOMS: atom_id res chain seq x y z
N MET A 1 -0.36 -16.42 12.60
CA MET A 1 -1.09 -15.68 11.54
C MET A 1 -0.41 -16.05 10.22
N LYS A 2 -1.16 -16.40 9.17
CA LYS A 2 -0.56 -16.72 7.86
C LYS A 2 -0.15 -15.43 7.15
N ASP A 3 0.94 -15.48 6.37
CA ASP A 3 1.35 -14.33 5.56
C ASP A 3 0.32 -14.11 4.44
N ILE A 4 0.08 -12.85 4.08
CA ILE A 4 -0.83 -12.51 2.99
C ILE A 4 -0.37 -13.13 1.65
N ASN A 5 0.94 -13.25 1.45
CA ASN A 5 1.55 -13.83 0.26
C ASN A 5 1.31 -15.35 0.14
N ASP A 6 0.92 -16.01 1.23
CA ASP A 6 0.55 -17.43 1.22
C ASP A 6 -0.92 -17.66 0.84
N ILE A 7 -1.75 -16.62 0.94
CA ILE A 7 -3.20 -16.70 0.73
C ILE A 7 -3.61 -16.08 -0.61
N MET A 8 -3.00 -14.94 -0.95
CA MET A 8 -3.38 -14.18 -2.14
C MET A 8 -2.94 -14.88 -3.43
N PRO A 9 -3.68 -14.69 -4.55
CA PRO A 9 -3.37 -15.33 -5.81
C PRO A 9 -1.98 -14.90 -6.32
N LYS A 10 -1.24 -15.87 -6.86
CA LYS A 10 0.04 -15.63 -7.51
C LYS A 10 -0.20 -15.31 -8.97
N VAL A 11 -0.05 -14.05 -9.34
CA VAL A 11 -0.24 -13.57 -10.71
C VAL A 11 1.12 -13.58 -11.44
N PRO A 12 1.24 -14.24 -12.60
CA PRO A 12 2.46 -14.20 -13.40
C PRO A 12 2.82 -12.77 -13.80
N ASN A 13 4.11 -12.41 -13.74
CA ASN A 13 4.62 -11.08 -14.07
C ASN A 13 4.06 -9.92 -13.24
N MET A 14 3.47 -10.20 -12.07
CA MET A 14 3.01 -9.15 -11.15
C MET A 14 4.20 -8.37 -10.59
N ARG A 15 4.13 -7.04 -10.66
CA ARG A 15 5.12 -6.17 -10.02
C ARG A 15 4.94 -6.16 -8.51
N TRP A 16 3.72 -5.90 -8.06
CA TRP A 16 3.28 -5.94 -6.68
C TRP A 16 1.76 -6.05 -6.68
N GLY A 17 1.18 -6.50 -5.57
CA GLY A 17 -0.26 -6.48 -5.31
C GLY A 17 -0.54 -5.68 -4.05
N ALA A 18 -1.70 -5.01 -3.97
CA ALA A 18 -2.09 -4.29 -2.76
C ALA A 18 -3.54 -4.64 -2.38
N LEU A 19 -3.73 -5.06 -1.13
CA LEU A 19 -5.04 -5.19 -0.52
C LEU A 19 -5.39 -3.89 0.20
N MET A 20 -6.46 -3.22 -0.25
CA MET A 20 -6.85 -1.89 0.23
C MET A 20 -8.26 -1.85 0.80
N ASN A 21 -8.50 -1.01 1.81
CA ASN A 21 -9.85 -0.74 2.33
C ASN A 21 -10.67 0.23 1.47
N LYS A 22 -10.00 0.98 0.58
CA LYS A 22 -10.62 1.93 -0.34
C LYS A 22 -10.03 1.70 -1.73
N ALA A 23 -10.88 1.83 -2.75
CA ALA A 23 -10.41 1.77 -4.13
C ALA A 23 -9.36 2.88 -4.37
N PRO A 24 -8.17 2.54 -4.92
CA PRO A 24 -7.15 3.52 -5.21
C PRO A 24 -7.57 4.43 -6.38
N THR A 25 -7.04 5.65 -6.40
CA THR A 25 -7.07 6.53 -7.58
C THR A 25 -5.84 6.28 -8.46
N ASN A 26 -5.85 6.73 -9.72
CA ASN A 26 -4.71 6.58 -10.62
C ASN A 26 -3.43 7.19 -10.04
N ASP A 27 -3.51 8.41 -9.50
CA ASP A 27 -2.37 9.07 -8.84
C ASP A 27 -1.79 8.23 -7.69
N LYS A 28 -2.67 7.51 -6.97
CA LYS A 28 -2.25 6.65 -5.87
C LYS A 28 -1.50 5.43 -6.37
N VAL A 29 -1.96 4.83 -7.46
CA VAL A 29 -1.25 3.72 -8.11
C VAL A 29 0.14 4.17 -8.56
N ASP A 30 0.28 5.39 -9.07
CA ASP A 30 1.58 5.96 -9.47
C ASP A 30 2.52 6.20 -8.28
N GLU A 31 1.99 6.65 -7.13
CA GLU A 31 2.76 6.70 -5.88
C GLU A 31 3.20 5.31 -5.43
N MET A 32 2.28 4.33 -5.45
CA MET A 32 2.56 2.95 -5.07
C MET A 32 3.63 2.33 -5.97
N ASN A 33 3.63 2.63 -7.27
CA ASN A 33 4.65 2.21 -8.22
C ASN A 33 6.06 2.72 -7.89
N LYS A 34 6.18 3.83 -7.15
CA LYS A 34 7.47 4.38 -6.70
C LYS A 34 7.94 3.78 -5.38
N ILE A 35 7.01 3.31 -4.55
CA ILE A 35 7.28 2.83 -3.19
C ILE A 35 7.52 1.32 -3.18
N PHE A 36 6.69 0.56 -3.89
CA PHE A 36 6.74 -0.90 -3.83
C PHE A 36 7.77 -1.48 -4.81
N PRO A 37 8.64 -2.38 -4.34
CA PRO A 37 9.55 -3.09 -5.23
C PRO A 37 8.76 -4.01 -6.17
N SER A 38 9.27 -4.18 -7.39
CA SER A 38 8.67 -5.09 -8.38
C SER A 38 9.06 -6.55 -8.10
N ASN A 39 8.62 -7.09 -6.95
CA ASN A 39 8.97 -8.42 -6.44
C ASN A 39 7.80 -9.44 -6.45
N GLY A 40 6.65 -9.05 -6.99
CA GLY A 40 5.45 -9.90 -7.08
C GLY A 40 4.82 -10.23 -5.73
N LYS A 41 5.09 -9.45 -4.68
CA LYS A 41 4.47 -9.63 -3.36
C LYS A 41 3.21 -8.79 -3.20
N TRP A 42 2.32 -9.31 -2.36
CA TRP A 42 1.15 -8.63 -1.85
C TRP A 42 1.49 -7.81 -0.61
N HIS A 43 0.99 -6.58 -0.61
CA HIS A 43 1.08 -5.62 0.48
C HIS A 43 -0.31 -5.31 1.02
N THR A 44 -0.40 -4.97 2.30
CA THR A 44 -1.64 -4.47 2.91
C THR A 44 -1.56 -2.96 3.05
N VAL A 45 -2.55 -2.23 2.54
CA VAL A 45 -2.59 -0.77 2.61
C VAL A 45 -3.93 -0.31 3.14
N PHE A 46 -3.94 0.19 4.37
CA PHE A 46 -5.13 0.75 5.01
C PHE A 46 -5.00 2.25 5.09
N GLU A 47 -5.90 2.96 4.43
CA GLU A 47 -5.97 4.40 4.51
C GLU A 47 -7.00 4.84 5.54
N GLU A 48 -6.53 5.59 6.52
CA GLU A 48 -7.34 6.29 7.50
C GLU A 48 -7.19 7.81 7.30
N LYS A 49 -7.96 8.61 8.05
CA LYS A 49 -8.00 10.08 7.86
C LYS A 49 -6.59 10.70 7.98
N ASP A 50 -5.88 10.37 9.06
CA ASP A 50 -4.61 11.02 9.41
C ASP A 50 -3.37 10.12 9.22
N GLN A 51 -3.59 8.86 8.89
CA GLN A 51 -2.53 7.85 8.80
C GLN A 51 -2.81 6.84 7.70
N ILE A 52 -1.73 6.27 7.17
CA ILE A 52 -1.77 5.15 6.24
C ILE A 52 -1.00 4.02 6.92
N THR A 53 -1.56 2.82 6.95
CA THR A 53 -0.87 1.64 7.45
C THR A 53 -0.47 0.77 6.26
N ILE A 54 0.83 0.54 6.07
CA ILE A 54 1.39 -0.33 5.03
C ILE A 54 2.08 -1.51 5.71
N ASP A 55 1.65 -2.74 5.45
CA ASP A 55 2.20 -3.97 6.04
C ASP A 55 2.30 -3.90 7.57
N GLY A 56 1.26 -3.35 8.20
CA GLY A 56 1.20 -3.12 9.65
C GLY A 56 2.03 -1.93 10.15
N LYS A 57 2.83 -1.28 9.30
CA LYS A 57 3.60 -0.07 9.66
C LYS A 57 2.77 1.18 9.41
N ARG A 58 2.62 2.00 10.44
CA ARG A 58 1.87 3.24 10.40
C ARG A 58 2.72 4.40 9.89
N ILE A 59 2.24 5.08 8.87
CA ILE A 59 2.79 6.28 8.27
C ILE A 59 1.81 7.42 8.54
N ARG A 60 2.24 8.40 9.33
CA ARG A 60 1.43 9.60 9.61
C ARG A 60 1.48 10.53 8.41
N LYS A 61 0.32 10.98 7.91
CA LYS A 61 0.28 12.02 6.88
C LYS A 61 0.86 13.31 7.49
N LYS A 62 1.87 13.90 6.84
CA LYS A 62 2.36 15.22 7.24
C LYS A 62 1.24 16.22 6.99
N ASP A 63 0.88 16.97 8.01
CA ASP A 63 -0.09 18.06 7.92
C ASP A 63 0.58 19.21 7.15
N PRO A 64 0.13 19.54 5.92
CA PRO A 64 0.78 20.57 5.11
C PRO A 64 0.72 21.96 5.76
N THR A 65 -0.25 22.17 6.66
CA THR A 65 -0.48 23.43 7.39
C THR A 65 0.43 23.64 8.59
N LYS A 66 1.22 22.63 9.01
CA LYS A 66 2.09 22.74 10.19
C LYS A 66 3.53 23.18 9.88
N TRP A 67 3.80 23.65 8.66
CA TRP A 67 5.11 24.11 8.19
C TRP A 67 5.18 25.62 7.96
N THR A 68 4.16 26.37 8.38
CA THR A 68 4.11 27.84 8.41
C THR A 68 3.96 28.30 9.84
#